data_AF-W7DX83-F1
#
_entry.id   AF-W7DX83-F1
#
_cell.length_a   1.000
_cell.length_b   1.000
_cell.length_c   1.000
_cell.angle_alpha   90.00
_cell.angle_beta   90.00
_cell.angle_gamma   90.00
#
_symmetry.space_group_name_H-M   'P 1'
#
loop_
_entity.id
_entity.type
_entity.pdbx_description
1 polymer ?
#
loop_
_entity_poly.entity_id
_entity_poly.type
_entity_poly.pdbx_seq_one_letter_code
_entity_poly.pdbx_strand_id
1 'polypeptide(L)'
;MNTNPLYLVLSDDLLLFYFKIKDGLIGSEYLDKQKLHNFFKFYRPHLTNIKQLNRLINNQLIDEARAARLRPTLSKQGFINNLDLEALAHYTILKIILTDTDSEVQIDACCYVNINKTTFDTHYVISKAAGECRNDLLNFLSHVFSKAKSITIFDKHIADKEEFIKFLNLFQESQLTIFMDLKQDVCTKIKTQFAHFTIKQDNHFSKRTNHDRYIIVDNELQIILSSGIEYLFDSTKEITCIFSNYITPN
;
A
#
# COMPACT_ATOMS: atom_id res chain seq x y z
N MET A 1 -7.83 -14.17 -23.78
CA MET A 1 -7.42 -14.60 -22.43
C MET A 1 -8.08 -13.65 -21.44
N ASN A 2 -8.79 -14.15 -20.43
CA ASN A 2 -9.41 -13.31 -19.40
C ASN A 2 -8.34 -13.03 -18.34
N THR A 3 -7.44 -12.06 -18.62
CA THR A 3 -6.32 -11.73 -17.75
C THR A 3 -6.80 -10.79 -16.66
N ASN A 4 -6.83 -11.28 -15.42
CA ASN A 4 -6.91 -10.43 -14.22
C ASN A 4 -5.77 -9.41 -14.28
N PRO A 5 -6.02 -8.09 -14.17
CA PRO A 5 -5.06 -7.08 -14.62
C PRO A 5 -3.77 -6.95 -13.80
N LEU A 6 -3.59 -7.65 -12.68
CA LEU A 6 -2.44 -7.44 -11.79
C LEU A 6 -1.80 -8.76 -11.30
N TYR A 7 -1.68 -9.75 -12.19
CA TYR A 7 -0.88 -10.94 -11.90
C TYR A 7 0.60 -10.57 -11.71
N LEU A 8 1.30 -11.31 -10.83
CA LEU A 8 2.76 -11.26 -10.65
C LEU A 8 3.40 -12.57 -11.17
N VAL A 9 4.72 -12.66 -11.19
CA VAL A 9 5.45 -13.93 -11.31
C VAL A 9 6.22 -14.17 -10.00
N LEU A 10 6.34 -15.42 -9.57
CA LEU A 10 7.17 -15.80 -8.43
C LEU A 10 8.46 -16.44 -8.94
N SER A 11 9.59 -16.12 -8.30
CA SER A 11 10.81 -16.93 -8.41
C SER A 11 10.53 -18.37 -7.97
N ASP A 12 11.41 -19.31 -8.33
CA ASP A 12 11.22 -20.72 -7.97
C ASP A 12 11.19 -20.93 -6.45
N ASP A 13 12.01 -20.19 -5.70
CA ASP A 13 12.06 -20.24 -4.23
C ASP A 13 10.76 -19.73 -3.60
N LEU A 14 10.18 -18.65 -4.13
CA LEU A 14 8.90 -18.13 -3.65
C LEU A 14 7.70 -18.95 -4.13
N LEU A 15 7.78 -19.59 -5.30
CA LEU A 15 6.77 -20.53 -5.76
C LEU A 15 6.75 -21.78 -4.88
N LEU A 16 7.92 -22.31 -4.52
CA LEU A 16 8.05 -23.39 -3.56
C LEU A 16 7.51 -22.98 -2.19
N PHE A 17 7.85 -21.77 -1.72
CA PHE A 17 7.34 -21.24 -0.46
C PHE A 17 5.81 -21.14 -0.47
N TYR A 18 5.20 -20.65 -1.55
CA TYR A 18 3.76 -20.62 -1.75
C TYR A 18 3.14 -22.02 -1.63
N PHE A 19 3.74 -23.04 -2.25
CA PHE A 19 3.25 -24.40 -2.14
C PHE A 19 3.34 -24.94 -0.70
N LYS A 20 4.45 -24.69 0.01
CA LYS A 20 4.57 -25.05 1.42
C LYS A 20 3.47 -24.40 2.28
N ILE A 21 3.12 -23.13 2.00
CA ILE A 21 1.98 -22.45 2.67
C ILE A 21 0.68 -23.21 2.40
N LYS A 22 0.40 -23.56 1.13
CA LYS A 22 -0.83 -24.26 0.74
C LYS A 22 -0.98 -25.64 1.38
N ASP A 23 0.14 -26.29 1.68
CA ASP A 23 0.17 -27.60 2.31
C ASP A 23 0.16 -27.54 3.85
N GLY A 24 0.23 -26.35 4.44
CA GLY A 24 0.37 -26.19 5.89
C GLY A 24 1.76 -26.63 6.41
N LEU A 25 2.79 -26.60 5.56
CA LEU A 25 4.16 -27.03 5.88
C LEU A 25 5.07 -25.89 6.34
N ILE A 26 4.55 -24.69 6.54
CA ILE A 26 5.30 -23.58 7.14
C ILE A 26 5.24 -23.71 8.67
N GLY A 27 6.42 -23.78 9.30
CA GLY A 27 6.56 -24.03 10.72
C GLY A 27 6.29 -22.80 11.58
N SER A 28 6.38 -22.98 12.90
CA SER A 28 6.26 -21.90 13.89
C SER A 28 7.54 -21.09 14.10
N GLU A 29 8.62 -21.43 13.37
CA GLU A 29 9.92 -20.77 13.52
C GLU A 29 9.84 -19.28 13.16
N TYR A 30 10.70 -18.49 13.80
CA TYR A 30 10.69 -17.03 13.63
C TYR A 30 10.97 -16.61 12.18
N LEU A 31 11.92 -17.27 11.52
CA LEU A 31 12.29 -16.98 10.12
C LEU A 31 11.14 -17.28 9.16
N ASP A 32 10.38 -18.35 9.42
CA ASP A 32 9.19 -18.69 8.66
C ASP A 32 8.10 -17.60 8.80
N LYS A 33 7.91 -17.05 10.01
CA LYS A 33 6.93 -15.97 10.26
C LYS A 33 7.29 -14.67 9.54
N GLN A 34 8.57 -14.28 9.56
CA GLN A 34 9.01 -13.06 8.89
C GLN A 34 8.88 -13.19 7.37
N LYS A 35 9.32 -14.32 6.78
CA LYS A 35 9.18 -14.58 5.35
C LYS A 35 7.71 -14.66 4.95
N LEU A 36 6.85 -15.26 5.77
CA LEU A 36 5.41 -15.31 5.55
C LEU A 36 4.78 -13.92 5.52
N HIS A 37 5.13 -13.07 6.49
CA HIS A 37 4.68 -11.68 6.55
C HIS A 37 5.10 -10.91 5.29
N ASN A 38 6.39 -10.95 4.94
CA ASN A 38 6.94 -10.29 3.77
C ASN A 38 6.29 -10.81 2.48
N PHE A 39 6.10 -12.13 2.35
CA PHE A 39 5.44 -12.73 1.20
C PHE A 39 4.02 -12.18 1.04
N PHE A 40 3.19 -12.20 2.08
CA PHE A 40 1.81 -11.73 1.99
C PHE A 40 1.66 -10.22 1.83
N LYS A 41 2.64 -9.45 2.31
CA LYS A 41 2.71 -8.01 2.04
C LYS A 41 2.65 -7.75 0.52
N PHE A 42 3.49 -8.43 -0.25
CA PHE A 42 3.58 -8.22 -1.71
C PHE A 42 2.68 -9.13 -2.54
N TYR A 43 2.23 -10.27 -2.00
CA TYR A 43 1.55 -11.29 -2.77
C TYR A 43 0.28 -10.77 -3.46
N ARG A 44 0.17 -11.12 -4.73
CA ARG A 44 -1.03 -11.02 -5.56
C ARG A 44 -1.20 -12.35 -6.28
N PRO A 45 -2.34 -12.62 -6.94
CA PRO A 45 -2.43 -13.75 -7.85
C PRO A 45 -1.19 -13.79 -8.77
N HIS A 46 -0.66 -14.97 -9.04
CA HIS A 46 0.58 -15.10 -9.82
C HIS A 46 0.41 -16.05 -11.01
N LEU A 47 1.28 -15.87 -12.00
CA LEU A 47 1.52 -16.83 -13.06
C LEU A 47 2.65 -17.78 -12.67
N THR A 48 2.58 -19.00 -13.17
CA THR A 48 3.68 -19.97 -13.19
C THR A 48 3.65 -20.71 -14.51
N ASN A 49 4.66 -21.53 -14.79
CA ASN A 49 4.74 -22.30 -16.03
C ASN A 49 5.29 -23.72 -15.79
N ILE A 50 5.20 -24.57 -16.82
CA ILE A 50 5.66 -25.97 -16.72
C ILE A 50 7.18 -26.05 -16.47
N LYS A 51 7.99 -25.12 -16.99
CA LYS A 51 9.44 -25.10 -16.78
C LYS A 51 9.79 -24.93 -15.30
N GLN A 52 9.11 -24.02 -14.58
CA GLN A 52 9.28 -23.85 -13.14
C GLN A 52 8.91 -25.14 -12.39
N LEU A 53 7.75 -25.73 -12.68
CA LEU A 53 7.31 -26.97 -12.03
C LEU A 53 8.32 -28.10 -12.26
N ASN A 54 8.82 -28.27 -13.48
CA ASN A 54 9.81 -29.29 -13.79
C ASN A 54 11.13 -29.06 -13.04
N ARG A 55 11.59 -27.81 -12.87
CA ARG A 55 12.78 -27.53 -12.05
C ARG A 55 12.56 -27.91 -10.58
N LEU A 56 11.41 -27.59 -10.01
CA LEU A 56 11.07 -27.97 -8.64
C LEU A 56 10.97 -29.49 -8.46
N ILE A 57 10.41 -30.21 -9.43
CA ILE A 57 10.33 -31.69 -9.42
C ILE A 57 11.72 -32.32 -9.55
N ASN A 58 12.53 -31.87 -10.52
CA ASN A 58 13.86 -32.42 -10.77
C ASN A 58 14.79 -32.24 -9.55
N ASN A 59 14.59 -31.16 -8.80
CA ASN A 59 15.30 -30.90 -7.55
C ASN A 59 14.68 -31.60 -6.34
N GLN A 60 13.65 -32.44 -6.52
CA GLN A 60 12.94 -33.17 -5.47
C GLN A 60 12.30 -32.27 -4.40
N LEU A 61 11.91 -31.05 -4.78
CA LEU A 61 11.32 -30.06 -3.88
C LEU A 61 9.78 -30.14 -3.85
N ILE A 62 9.16 -30.68 -4.89
CA ILE A 62 7.73 -31.00 -4.98
C ILE A 62 7.53 -32.36 -5.66
N ASP A 63 6.35 -32.97 -5.49
CA ASP A 63 5.99 -34.21 -6.17
C ASP A 63 5.39 -34.01 -7.57
N GLU A 64 5.45 -35.05 -8.39
CA GLU A 64 4.85 -35.07 -9.73
C GLU A 64 3.33 -34.92 -9.67
N ALA A 65 2.70 -35.40 -8.60
CA ALA A 65 1.26 -35.33 -8.40
C ALA A 65 0.75 -33.88 -8.33
N ARG A 66 1.50 -32.98 -7.68
CA ARG A 66 1.22 -31.54 -7.65
C ARG A 66 1.30 -30.92 -9.03
N ALA A 67 2.37 -31.20 -9.76
CA ALA A 67 2.52 -30.68 -11.11
C ALA A 67 1.41 -31.19 -12.05
N ALA A 68 1.05 -32.47 -11.94
CA ALA A 68 -0.02 -33.07 -12.72
C ALA A 68 -1.38 -32.37 -12.54
N ARG A 69 -1.67 -31.85 -11.34
CA ARG A 69 -2.91 -31.06 -11.08
C ARG A 69 -2.90 -29.69 -11.76
N LEU A 70 -1.72 -29.08 -11.94
CA LEU A 70 -1.58 -27.74 -12.51
C LEU A 70 -1.41 -27.76 -14.04
N ARG A 71 -0.79 -28.81 -14.59
CA ARG A 71 -0.48 -28.95 -16.02
C ARG A 71 -1.67 -28.71 -16.97
N PRO A 72 -2.88 -29.24 -16.74
CA PRO A 72 -4.02 -28.99 -17.64
C PRO A 72 -4.37 -27.50 -17.73
N THR A 73 -4.38 -26.81 -16.59
CA THR A 73 -4.67 -25.37 -16.51
C THR A 73 -3.60 -24.55 -17.19
N LEU A 74 -2.32 -24.83 -16.91
CA LEU A 74 -1.19 -24.13 -17.53
C LEU A 74 -1.15 -24.35 -19.05
N SER A 75 -1.44 -25.57 -19.50
CA SER A 75 -1.53 -25.89 -20.93
C SER A 75 -2.64 -25.13 -21.62
N LYS A 76 -3.82 -25.06 -21.02
CA LYS A 76 -4.94 -24.28 -21.56
C LYS A 76 -4.62 -22.79 -21.66
N GLN A 77 -3.76 -22.28 -20.78
CA GLN A 77 -3.31 -20.89 -20.77
C GLN A 77 -2.12 -20.62 -21.70
N GLY A 78 -1.58 -21.64 -22.38
CA GLY A 78 -0.40 -21.48 -23.25
C GLY A 78 0.93 -21.44 -22.50
N PHE A 79 0.93 -21.64 -21.18
CA PHE A 79 2.13 -21.67 -20.34
C PHE A 79 2.82 -23.05 -20.32
N ILE A 80 2.67 -23.78 -21.43
CA ILE A 80 3.40 -25.01 -21.76
C ILE A 80 4.80 -24.73 -22.32
N ASN A 81 4.99 -23.56 -22.93
CA ASN A 81 6.27 -23.19 -23.51
C ASN A 81 7.32 -23.02 -22.40
N ASN A 82 8.57 -23.37 -22.69
CA ASN A 82 9.72 -23.27 -21.78
C ASN A 82 10.13 -21.79 -21.52
N LEU A 83 9.19 -20.96 -21.09
CA LEU A 83 9.39 -19.56 -20.73
C LEU A 83 10.27 -19.47 -19.48
N ASP A 84 11.27 -18.60 -19.52
CA ASP A 84 11.91 -18.11 -18.29
C ASP A 84 10.96 -17.17 -17.53
N LEU A 85 11.41 -16.67 -16.37
CA LEU A 85 10.58 -15.85 -15.49
C LEU A 85 10.25 -14.53 -16.16
N GLU A 86 11.21 -13.95 -16.87
CA GLU A 86 11.08 -12.72 -17.61
C GLU A 86 10.06 -12.86 -18.73
N ALA A 87 10.18 -13.86 -19.60
CA ALA A 87 9.22 -14.09 -20.68
C ALA A 87 7.81 -14.39 -20.12
N LEU A 88 7.71 -15.05 -18.96
CA LEU A 88 6.43 -15.23 -18.27
C LEU A 88 5.88 -13.90 -17.72
N ALA A 89 6.73 -13.04 -17.16
CA ALA A 89 6.35 -11.74 -16.62
C ALA A 89 5.84 -10.78 -17.71
N HIS A 90 6.27 -10.94 -18.97
CA HIS A 90 5.74 -10.20 -20.12
C HIS A 90 4.25 -10.48 -20.41
N TYR A 91 3.69 -11.58 -19.87
CA TYR A 91 2.25 -11.84 -19.90
C TYR A 91 1.48 -11.14 -18.78
N THR A 92 2.17 -10.43 -17.88
CA THR A 92 1.58 -9.62 -16.81
C THR A 92 1.68 -8.14 -17.12
N ILE A 93 0.73 -7.33 -16.60
CA ILE A 93 0.74 -5.87 -16.81
C ILE A 93 1.91 -5.22 -16.06
N LEU A 94 2.14 -5.64 -14.81
CA LEU A 94 3.14 -5.03 -13.94
C LEU A 94 4.58 -5.47 -14.25
N LYS A 95 4.76 -6.63 -14.91
CA LYS A 95 6.08 -7.23 -15.19
C LYS A 95 6.96 -7.36 -13.94
N ILE A 96 6.32 -7.63 -12.80
CA ILE A 96 6.99 -7.83 -11.51
C ILE A 96 7.23 -9.31 -11.31
N ILE A 97 8.46 -9.63 -10.92
CA ILE A 97 8.86 -10.94 -10.43
C ILE A 97 9.20 -10.79 -8.94
N LEU A 98 8.47 -11.48 -8.07
CA LEU A 98 8.80 -11.51 -6.64
C LEU A 98 9.90 -12.53 -6.39
N THR A 99 10.87 -12.15 -5.57
CA THR A 99 12.00 -12.99 -5.16
C THR A 99 12.34 -12.76 -3.69
N ASP A 100 13.12 -13.63 -3.07
CA ASP A 100 13.65 -13.47 -1.71
C ASP A 100 15.18 -13.37 -1.66
N THR A 101 15.83 -13.40 -2.82
CA THR A 101 17.28 -13.29 -2.99
C THR A 101 17.65 -12.07 -3.84
N ASP A 102 18.91 -11.67 -3.76
CA ASP A 102 19.47 -10.54 -4.52
C ASP A 102 20.06 -10.95 -5.87
N SER A 103 19.88 -12.21 -6.27
CA SER A 103 20.63 -12.82 -7.38
C SER A 103 20.10 -12.48 -8.77
N GLU A 104 19.09 -11.62 -8.89
CA GLU A 104 18.42 -11.36 -10.17
C GLU A 104 18.71 -9.93 -10.61
N VAL A 105 19.66 -9.83 -11.54
CA VAL A 105 19.99 -8.61 -12.29
C VAL A 105 18.69 -8.05 -12.87
N GLN A 106 18.42 -6.76 -12.66
CA GLN A 106 17.40 -6.06 -13.42
C GLN A 106 17.77 -6.17 -14.91
N ILE A 107 17.10 -7.07 -15.61
CA ILE A 107 17.11 -7.10 -17.07
C ILE A 107 16.08 -6.05 -17.50
N ASP A 108 16.46 -5.18 -18.44
CA ASP A 108 15.85 -3.89 -18.82
C ASP A 108 14.31 -3.84 -19.04
N ALA A 109 13.58 -4.95 -18.91
CA ALA A 109 12.12 -5.04 -19.09
C ALA A 109 11.33 -5.60 -17.90
N CYS A 110 11.96 -6.18 -16.87
CA CYS A 110 11.27 -6.82 -15.74
C CYS A 110 11.77 -6.29 -14.39
N CYS A 111 10.86 -6.12 -13.44
CA CYS A 111 11.18 -5.62 -12.11
C CYS A 111 11.24 -6.78 -11.11
N TYR A 112 12.46 -7.17 -10.72
CA TYR A 112 12.67 -8.09 -9.60
C TYR A 112 12.48 -7.34 -8.28
N VAL A 113 11.50 -7.79 -7.49
CA VAL A 113 11.16 -7.22 -6.19
C VAL A 113 11.52 -8.23 -5.10
N ASN A 114 12.61 -7.95 -4.39
CA ASN A 114 13.00 -8.73 -3.23
C ASN A 114 12.08 -8.42 -2.04
N ILE A 115 11.31 -9.41 -1.59
CA ILE A 115 10.33 -9.25 -0.50
C ILE A 115 10.97 -8.90 0.85
N ASN A 116 12.29 -9.09 0.99
CA ASN A 116 13.04 -8.77 2.19
C ASN A 116 13.67 -7.37 2.17
N LYS A 117 13.54 -6.63 1.06
CA LYS A 117 14.08 -5.28 0.90
C LYS A 117 12.99 -4.22 0.96
N THR A 118 13.38 -3.02 1.39
CA THR A 118 12.48 -1.88 1.63
C THR A 118 12.24 -1.01 0.39
N THR A 119 12.67 -1.42 -0.80
CA THR A 119 12.55 -0.61 -2.02
C THR A 119 11.11 -0.50 -2.52
N PHE A 120 10.25 -1.43 -2.15
CA PHE A 120 8.82 -1.40 -2.44
C PHE A 120 8.02 -1.52 -1.15
N ASP A 121 6.92 -0.77 -1.05
CA ASP A 121 5.98 -0.88 0.05
C ASP A 121 4.55 -1.04 -0.50
N THR A 122 3.68 -1.59 0.34
CA THR A 122 2.26 -1.73 0.01
C THR A 122 1.46 -0.74 0.80
N HIS A 123 0.55 -0.05 0.11
CA HIS A 123 -0.30 0.97 0.71
C HIS A 123 -1.75 0.54 0.65
N TYR A 124 -2.54 1.00 1.62
CA TYR A 124 -3.99 0.92 1.51
C TYR A 124 -4.48 2.13 0.72
N VAL A 125 -5.42 1.90 -0.19
CA VAL A 125 -5.95 2.95 -1.05
C VAL A 125 -7.47 2.94 -0.94
N ILE A 126 -8.05 4.10 -0.64
CA ILE A 126 -9.50 4.32 -0.73
C ILE A 126 -9.72 5.42 -1.77
N SER A 127 -10.40 5.08 -2.86
CA SER A 127 -10.76 6.03 -3.91
C SER A 127 -12.27 6.22 -3.95
N LYS A 128 -12.70 7.45 -4.21
CA LYS A 128 -14.09 7.82 -4.45
C LYS A 128 -14.17 8.65 -5.72
N ALA A 129 -15.00 8.24 -6.66
CA ALA A 129 -15.23 8.99 -7.89
C ALA A 129 -16.04 10.27 -7.63
N ALA A 130 -16.10 11.18 -8.60
CA ALA A 130 -16.98 12.33 -8.53
C ALA A 130 -18.45 11.88 -8.39
N GLY A 131 -19.20 12.55 -7.51
CA GLY A 131 -20.59 12.23 -7.17
C GLY A 131 -20.76 11.07 -6.18
N GLU A 132 -19.72 10.29 -5.86
CA GLU A 132 -19.84 9.19 -4.91
C GLU A 132 -19.94 9.66 -3.46
N CYS A 133 -20.76 8.94 -2.69
CA CYS A 133 -20.92 9.15 -1.25
C CYS A 133 -19.60 8.95 -0.50
N ARG A 134 -19.29 9.91 0.37
CA ARG A 134 -18.04 9.96 1.16
C ARG A 134 -18.19 9.44 2.59
N ASN A 135 -19.38 9.07 3.03
CA ASN A 135 -19.65 8.68 4.42
C ASN A 135 -18.76 7.55 4.92
N ASP A 136 -18.55 6.49 4.13
CA ASP A 136 -17.69 5.37 4.57
C ASP A 136 -16.23 5.79 4.76
N LEU A 137 -15.74 6.69 3.89
CA LEU A 137 -14.39 7.24 4.00
C LEU A 137 -14.28 8.16 5.23
N LEU A 138 -15.27 9.02 5.45
CA LEU A 138 -15.32 9.90 6.62
C LEU A 138 -15.42 9.09 7.92
N ASN A 139 -16.23 8.04 7.93
CA ASN A 139 -16.33 7.12 9.06
C ASN A 139 -14.98 6.43 9.31
N PHE A 140 -14.34 5.91 8.27
CA PHE A 140 -13.02 5.30 8.40
C PHE A 140 -11.99 6.29 8.98
N LEU A 141 -11.92 7.50 8.45
CA LEU A 141 -11.02 8.55 8.94
C LEU A 141 -11.32 8.92 10.40
N SER A 142 -12.59 9.05 10.79
CA SER A 142 -12.94 9.32 12.20
C SER A 142 -12.46 8.21 13.13
N HIS A 143 -12.54 6.94 12.72
CA HIS A 143 -11.98 5.84 13.51
C HIS A 143 -10.46 5.90 13.59
N VAL A 144 -9.76 6.18 12.48
CA VAL A 144 -8.30 6.38 12.46
C VAL A 144 -7.88 7.50 13.41
N PHE A 145 -8.65 8.59 13.45
CA PHE A 145 -8.35 9.77 14.26
C PHE A 145 -8.82 9.67 15.72
N SER A 146 -9.65 8.69 16.06
CA SER A 146 -10.32 8.59 17.37
C SER A 146 -9.40 8.53 18.58
N LYS A 147 -8.13 8.15 18.41
CA LYS A 147 -7.13 8.07 19.49
C LYS A 147 -5.84 8.83 19.17
N ALA A 148 -5.87 9.67 18.14
CA ALA A 148 -4.71 10.42 17.70
C ALA A 148 -4.28 11.43 18.77
N LYS A 149 -3.01 11.41 19.16
CA LYS A 149 -2.43 12.38 20.10
C LYS A 149 -1.91 13.61 19.37
N SER A 150 -1.44 13.41 18.14
CA SER A 150 -0.88 14.43 17.29
C SER A 150 -1.26 14.22 15.83
N ILE A 151 -1.57 15.33 15.16
CA ILE A 151 -1.91 15.37 13.76
C ILE A 151 -1.13 16.50 13.11
N THR A 152 -0.36 16.19 12.08
CA THR A 152 0.28 17.20 11.23
C THR A 152 -0.46 17.27 9.91
N ILE A 153 -0.88 18.46 9.49
CA ILE A 153 -1.68 18.62 8.27
C ILE A 153 -0.93 19.50 7.29
N PHE A 154 -0.71 18.94 6.11
CA PHE A 154 -0.16 19.65 4.95
C PHE A 154 -1.22 19.78 3.87
N ASP A 155 -1.91 20.92 3.87
CA ASP A 155 -2.82 21.31 2.79
C ASP A 155 -2.89 22.84 2.73
N LYS A 156 -2.22 23.44 1.73
CA LYS A 156 -2.08 24.89 1.60
C LYS A 156 -3.40 25.60 1.25
N HIS A 157 -4.43 24.84 0.87
CA HIS A 157 -5.69 25.40 0.37
C HIS A 157 -6.86 25.23 1.34
N ILE A 158 -6.69 24.52 2.45
CA ILE A 158 -7.80 24.17 3.35
C ILE A 158 -8.06 25.21 4.45
N ALA A 159 -7.03 25.91 4.92
CA ALA A 159 -7.06 26.67 6.18
C ALA A 159 -8.25 27.63 6.35
N ASP A 160 -8.62 28.33 5.26
CA ASP A 160 -9.67 29.36 5.27
C ASP A 160 -11.06 28.82 4.86
N LYS A 161 -11.22 27.50 4.71
CA LYS A 161 -12.46 26.86 4.19
C LYS A 161 -13.33 26.25 5.30
N GLU A 162 -14.65 26.21 5.08
CA GLU A 162 -15.62 25.60 6.00
C GLU A 162 -15.37 24.08 6.15
N GLU A 163 -14.91 23.45 5.07
CA GLU A 163 -14.52 22.04 5.05
C GLU A 163 -13.41 21.74 6.06
N PHE A 164 -12.58 22.71 6.41
CA PHE A 164 -11.59 22.52 7.46
C PHE A 164 -12.25 22.31 8.83
N ILE A 165 -13.28 23.08 9.14
CA ILE A 165 -14.04 22.91 10.39
C ILE A 165 -14.74 21.55 10.41
N LYS A 166 -15.32 21.13 9.27
CA LYS A 166 -15.90 19.78 9.12
C LYS A 166 -14.85 18.69 9.33
N PHE A 167 -13.64 18.89 8.82
CA PHE A 167 -12.52 17.98 9.04
C PHE A 167 -12.12 17.91 10.51
N LEU A 168 -12.04 19.06 11.19
CA LEU A 168 -11.72 19.11 12.62
C LEU A 168 -12.76 18.41 13.51
N ASN A 169 -14.02 18.34 13.07
CA ASN A 169 -15.06 17.58 13.77
C ASN A 169 -14.86 16.06 13.72
N LEU A 170 -13.95 15.54 12.88
CA LEU A 170 -13.65 14.10 12.83
C LEU A 170 -12.82 13.63 14.04
N PHE A 171 -12.15 14.55 14.74
CA PHE A 171 -11.34 14.25 15.92
C PHE A 171 -12.21 14.21 17.17
N GLN A 172 -12.10 13.13 17.95
CA GLN A 172 -12.94 12.90 19.13
C GLN A 172 -12.22 13.20 20.46
N GLU A 173 -10.89 13.37 20.42
CA GLU A 173 -10.05 13.44 21.62
C GLU A 173 -9.89 14.85 22.19
N SER A 174 -9.90 14.91 23.52
CA SER A 174 -9.82 16.15 24.30
C SER A 174 -8.42 16.77 24.39
N GLN A 175 -7.37 16.08 23.90
CA GLN A 175 -5.98 16.56 23.98
C GLN A 175 -5.20 16.30 22.69
N LEU A 176 -5.77 16.70 21.56
CA LEU A 176 -5.10 16.62 20.26
C LEU A 176 -4.14 17.80 20.06
N THR A 177 -2.91 17.53 19.64
CA THR A 177 -2.00 18.56 19.11
C THR A 177 -2.05 18.59 17.60
N ILE A 178 -2.41 19.74 17.01
CA ILE A 178 -2.44 19.93 15.56
C ILE A 178 -1.25 20.79 15.15
N PHE A 179 -0.44 20.26 14.24
CA PHE A 179 0.68 20.97 13.62
C PHE A 179 0.27 21.40 12.20
N MET A 180 0.20 22.71 11.97
CA MET A 180 -0.17 23.28 10.67
C MET A 180 0.33 24.72 10.58
N ASP A 181 0.63 25.19 9.36
CA ASP A 181 0.82 26.61 9.11
C ASP A 181 -0.53 27.29 8.87
N LEU A 182 -0.93 28.14 9.81
CA LEU A 182 -2.21 28.84 9.81
C LEU A 182 -1.99 30.33 10.03
N LYS A 183 -2.81 31.14 9.36
CA LYS A 183 -2.91 32.56 9.71
C LYS A 183 -3.46 32.71 11.14
N GLN A 184 -3.03 33.76 11.83
CA GLN A 184 -3.33 33.98 13.24
C GLN A 184 -4.85 34.10 13.53
N ASP A 185 -5.59 34.69 12.62
CA ASP A 185 -7.05 34.85 12.71
C ASP A 185 -7.77 33.50 12.62
N VAL A 186 -7.34 32.61 11.70
CA VAL A 186 -7.84 31.24 11.59
C VAL A 186 -7.54 30.44 12.85
N CYS A 187 -6.31 30.51 13.34
CA CYS A 187 -5.89 29.84 14.58
C CYS A 187 -6.75 30.29 15.77
N THR A 188 -7.07 31.58 15.85
CA THR A 188 -7.93 32.13 16.91
C THR A 188 -9.36 31.60 16.79
N LYS A 189 -9.93 31.56 15.58
CA LYS A 189 -11.27 30.98 15.35
C LYS A 189 -11.34 29.51 15.77
N ILE A 190 -10.35 28.71 15.38
CA ILE A 190 -10.30 27.28 15.74
C ILE A 190 -10.16 27.11 17.24
N LYS A 191 -9.28 27.87 17.91
CA LYS A 191 -9.15 27.79 19.37
C LYS A 191 -10.44 28.17 20.12
N THR A 192 -11.25 29.07 19.57
CA THR A 192 -12.55 29.39 20.17
C THR A 192 -13.53 28.23 20.05
N GLN A 193 -13.59 27.55 18.90
CA GLN A 193 -14.53 26.46 18.67
C GLN A 193 -14.05 25.11 19.23
N PHE A 194 -12.75 24.87 19.22
CA PHE A 194 -12.07 23.64 19.61
C PHE A 194 -11.04 23.96 20.71
N ALA A 195 -11.50 24.50 21.83
CA ALA A 195 -10.64 24.95 22.94
C ALA A 195 -9.75 23.86 23.55
N HIS A 196 -10.10 22.60 23.33
CA HIS A 196 -9.38 21.41 23.79
C HIS A 196 -8.23 21.01 22.85
N PHE A 197 -8.17 21.56 21.63
CA PHE A 197 -7.04 21.34 20.73
C PHE A 197 -5.87 22.27 21.04
N THR A 198 -4.68 21.71 20.98
CA THR A 198 -3.43 22.49 21.00
C THR A 198 -2.96 22.71 19.56
N ILE A 199 -3.11 23.93 19.04
CA ILE A 199 -2.60 24.28 17.70
C ILE A 199 -1.17 24.81 17.85
N LYS A 200 -0.24 24.16 17.14
CA LYS A 200 1.16 24.57 17.03
C LYS A 200 1.50 24.88 15.58
N GLN A 201 2.26 25.95 15.38
CA GLN A 201 2.80 26.27 14.07
C GLN A 201 3.89 25.27 13.71
N ASP A 202 3.80 24.67 12.54
CA ASP A 202 4.89 23.87 11.99
C ASP A 202 5.86 24.77 11.22
N ASN A 203 6.98 25.14 11.86
CA ASN A 203 8.00 26.00 11.28
C ASN A 203 8.76 25.33 10.11
N HIS A 204 8.58 24.03 9.88
CA HIS A 204 9.13 23.34 8.71
C HIS A 204 8.21 23.44 7.50
N PHE A 205 6.94 23.83 7.67
CA PHE A 205 5.95 23.93 6.60
C PHE A 205 6.36 24.91 5.50
N SER A 206 6.84 26.10 5.88
CA SER A 206 7.29 27.14 4.94
C SER A 206 8.57 26.77 4.19
N LYS A 207 9.35 25.82 4.72
CA LYS A 207 10.58 25.30 4.10
C LYS A 207 10.34 24.12 3.17
N ARG A 208 9.16 23.47 3.25
CA ARG A 208 8.80 22.34 2.38
C ARG A 208 8.25 22.86 1.05
N THR A 209 8.96 22.55 -0.03
CA THR A 209 8.51 22.79 -1.41
C THR A 209 7.49 21.75 -1.89
N ASN A 210 7.15 20.77 -1.06
CA ASN A 210 6.25 19.69 -1.43
C ASN A 210 4.85 20.23 -1.76
N HIS A 211 4.36 19.82 -2.93
CA HIS A 211 3.00 20.12 -3.40
C HIS A 211 1.96 19.11 -2.92
N ASP A 212 2.42 17.97 -2.39
CA ASP A 212 1.55 16.91 -1.92
C ASP A 212 0.75 17.35 -0.70
N ARG A 213 -0.51 16.92 -0.67
CA ARG A 213 -1.40 17.13 0.47
C ARG A 213 -1.39 15.87 1.30
N TYR A 214 -0.97 15.97 2.54
CA TYR A 214 -0.89 14.81 3.41
C TYR A 214 -1.20 15.14 4.86
N ILE A 215 -1.73 14.15 5.55
CA ILE A 215 -1.99 14.17 6.99
C ILE A 215 -1.04 13.15 7.61
N ILE A 216 -0.36 13.52 8.69
CA ILE A 216 0.46 12.60 9.49
C ILE A 216 -0.22 12.42 10.83
N VAL A 217 -0.48 11.17 11.21
CA VAL A 217 -1.07 10.79 12.49
C VAL A 217 0.04 10.18 13.35
N ASP A 218 0.27 10.77 14.53
CA ASP A 218 1.20 10.28 15.55
C ASP A 218 2.64 10.00 15.09
N ASN A 219 3.07 10.65 14.00
CA ASN A 219 4.34 10.37 13.32
C ASN A 219 4.52 8.90 12.91
N GLU A 220 3.42 8.17 12.74
CA GLU A 220 3.42 6.74 12.40
C GLU A 220 2.68 6.46 11.10
N LEU A 221 1.57 7.17 10.84
CA LEU A 221 0.73 6.99 9.67
C LEU A 221 0.73 8.25 8.80
N GLN A 222 1.00 8.08 7.51
CA GLN A 222 0.82 9.11 6.50
C GLN A 222 -0.43 8.80 5.67
N ILE A 223 -1.23 9.84 5.43
CA ILE A 223 -2.42 9.81 4.57
C ILE A 223 -2.22 10.84 3.46
N ILE A 224 -1.99 10.40 2.23
CA ILE A 224 -1.82 11.30 1.06
C ILE A 224 -3.18 11.48 0.39
N LEU A 225 -3.54 12.72 0.09
CA LEU A 225 -4.79 13.10 -0.55
C LEU A 225 -4.54 13.60 -1.98
N SER A 226 -5.16 12.95 -2.97
CA SER A 226 -5.01 13.32 -4.38
C SER A 226 -5.64 14.66 -4.75
N SER A 227 -6.61 15.14 -3.98
CA SER A 227 -7.33 16.40 -4.25
C SER A 227 -7.42 17.34 -3.03
N GLY A 228 -7.09 16.85 -1.82
CA GLY A 228 -7.05 17.65 -0.59
C GLY A 228 -8.24 17.40 0.34
N ILE A 229 -8.20 18.01 1.51
CA ILE A 229 -9.19 17.78 2.58
C ILE A 229 -10.59 18.26 2.18
N GLU A 230 -10.68 19.33 1.41
CA GLU A 230 -11.94 19.88 0.90
C GLU A 230 -12.80 18.80 0.22
N TYR A 231 -12.19 17.99 -0.64
CA TYR A 231 -12.89 16.96 -1.39
C TYR A 231 -13.19 15.68 -0.59
N LEU A 232 -12.87 15.64 0.71
CA LEU A 232 -13.47 14.66 1.61
C LEU A 232 -14.96 14.96 1.84
N PHE A 233 -15.34 16.24 1.78
CA PHE A 233 -16.70 16.72 2.02
C PHE A 233 -17.38 17.22 0.75
N ASP A 234 -16.61 17.62 -0.26
CA ASP A 234 -17.11 17.98 -1.58
C ASP A 234 -16.99 16.81 -2.58
N SER A 235 -18.13 16.32 -3.06
CA SER A 235 -18.20 15.24 -4.05
C SER A 235 -18.09 15.72 -5.51
N THR A 236 -17.87 17.01 -5.79
CA THR A 236 -17.75 17.52 -7.17
C THR A 236 -16.54 16.94 -7.92
N LYS A 237 -15.50 16.49 -7.20
CA LYS A 237 -14.32 15.84 -7.76
C LYS A 237 -14.05 14.49 -7.11
N GLU A 238 -13.27 13.67 -7.80
CA GLU A 238 -12.70 12.45 -7.23
C GLU A 238 -11.71 12.75 -6.09
N ILE A 239 -11.56 11.80 -5.18
CA ILE A 239 -10.48 11.78 -4.20
C ILE A 239 -9.91 10.37 -4.11
N THR A 240 -8.61 10.30 -3.94
CA THR A 240 -7.90 9.08 -3.57
C THR A 240 -7.09 9.38 -2.32
N CYS A 241 -7.29 8.54 -1.30
CA CYS A 241 -6.55 8.55 -0.05
C CYS A 241 -5.61 7.34 -0.04
N ILE A 242 -4.31 7.60 0.09
CA ILE A 242 -3.28 6.58 0.21
C ILE A 242 -2.80 6.56 1.65
N PHE A 243 -2.85 5.41 2.31
CA PHE A 243 -2.45 5.20 3.69
C PHE A 243 -1.15 4.38 3.72
N SER A 244 -0.11 4.93 4.33
CA SER A 244 1.24 4.37 4.36
C SER A 244 1.90 4.63 5.71
N ASN A 245 2.95 3.87 6.04
CA ASN A 245 3.78 4.20 7.18
C ASN A 245 4.45 5.56 6.95
N TYR A 246 4.43 6.43 7.96
CA TYR A 246 5.20 7.67 7.91
C TYR A 246 6.67 7.34 8.16
N ILE A 247 7.50 7.59 7.15
CA ILE A 247 8.94 7.49 7.26
C ILE A 247 9.45 8.90 7.60
N THR A 248 10.03 9.04 8.79
CA THR A 248 10.65 10.31 9.19
C THR A 248 11.86 10.54 8.26
N PRO A 249 11.95 11.69 7.57
CA PRO A 249 13.14 12.02 6.80
C PRO A 249 14.31 12.14 7.80
N ASN A 250 15.36 11.34 7.60
CA ASN A 250 16.63 11.48 8.33
C ASN A 250 17.30 12.82 8.03
#